data_AF-A0A419GSZ8-F1
#
_entry.id   AF-A0A419GSZ8-F1
#
_cell.length_a   1.000
_cell.length_b   1.000
_cell.length_c   1.000
_cell.angle_alpha   90.00
_cell.angle_beta   90.00
_cell.angle_gamma   90.00
#
_symmetry.space_group_name_H-M   'P 1'
#
loop_
_entity.id
_entity.type
_entity.pdbx_description
1 polymer ?
#
loop_
_entity_poly.entity_id
_entity_poly.type
_entity_poly.pdbx_seq_one_letter_code
_entity_poly.pdbx_strand_id
1 'polypeptide(L)'
;MREVPTIAAISTPMGAGAIGIVRLTGPRAITICDGLFTPVRGGPLTEADSHTLNYGTIVDPDDGAHVDEVLVGVMRGPDTYTREDIVEVNCHGGAVAQQRILSLFLRLGAELATPGEFTRRAFLNGRIDLAQAESVAGIIAAKTEAGLRVAMAQLEGSVSREIGGIREDILRVLAAVEADIDFSDEDVGELDREDAGRRLAEIESRVRELVETALVGRVLSEGIRTAIVGKPNVGKSSLLNALLMRERAIVTEVPGTTRDTIEEIINIRGIPLQLIDTAGLRAGGDAVEQMGIERSRKAIAEADLVLCLFDGSQPEDDRDRGLITSLPRDRTLYVINKSDLFRGQRPRFNAGQLPAAPVIISAMTRLGLRDLKERIADFVLGGALPPLEGAIITRERHRQLLEATAGALATAQQGLRVGLGVELVAEELRAALSSLGEITGDEIVEDLLDIVFQEFCIGK
;
A
#
# COMPACT_ATOMS: atom_id res chain seq x y z
N MET A 1 33.12 -4.04 -16.20
CA MET A 1 32.01 -3.51 -15.37
C MET A 1 31.53 -2.24 -16.04
N ARG A 2 30.24 -2.13 -16.38
CA ARG A 2 29.68 -0.82 -16.72
C ARG A 2 29.76 0.05 -15.46
N GLU A 3 30.22 1.27 -15.62
CA GLU A 3 30.20 2.28 -14.54
C GLU A 3 28.75 2.47 -14.08
N VAL A 4 28.53 2.55 -12.77
CA VAL A 4 27.19 2.82 -12.22
C VAL A 4 26.80 4.25 -12.63
N PRO A 5 25.70 4.45 -13.40
CA PRO A 5 25.34 5.78 -13.86
C PRO A 5 24.86 6.64 -12.69
N THR A 6 25.14 7.95 -12.78
CA THR A 6 24.53 8.93 -11.87
C THR A 6 23.18 9.33 -12.44
N ILE A 7 22.11 9.18 -11.65
CA ILE A 7 20.74 9.51 -12.09
C ILE A 7 20.23 10.77 -11.42
N ALA A 8 19.30 11.46 -12.08
CA ALA A 8 18.64 12.64 -11.59
C ALA A 8 17.13 12.56 -11.79
N ALA A 9 16.37 13.15 -10.87
CA ALA A 9 14.93 13.33 -11.00
C ALA A 9 14.40 14.47 -10.12
N ILE A 10 13.18 14.91 -10.42
CA ILE A 10 12.41 15.79 -9.54
C ILE A 10 11.74 14.89 -8.47
N SER A 11 12.01 15.14 -7.19
CA SER A 11 11.54 14.32 -6.06
C SER A 11 10.32 14.91 -5.35
N THR A 12 9.85 16.09 -5.75
CA THR A 12 8.63 16.74 -5.25
C THR A 12 7.48 16.63 -6.25
N PRO A 13 6.20 16.63 -5.79
CA PRO A 13 5.05 16.66 -6.69
C PRO A 13 5.12 17.85 -7.67
N MET A 14 4.81 17.60 -8.93
CA MET A 14 4.78 18.64 -9.97
C MET A 14 3.60 19.60 -9.75
N GLY A 15 3.87 20.89 -9.55
CA GLY A 15 2.82 21.88 -9.31
C GLY A 15 3.36 23.19 -8.79
N ALA A 16 2.48 24.09 -8.36
CA ALA A 16 2.89 25.31 -7.66
C ALA A 16 3.15 24.98 -6.19
N GLY A 17 4.43 24.93 -5.80
CA GLY A 17 4.86 24.81 -4.41
C GLY A 17 5.82 25.95 -4.04
N ALA A 18 6.04 26.17 -2.74
CA ALA A 18 7.09 27.08 -2.29
C ALA A 18 8.48 26.52 -2.60
N ILE A 19 8.66 25.20 -2.45
CA ILE A 19 9.94 24.49 -2.60
C ILE A 19 9.75 23.32 -3.57
N GLY A 20 10.74 23.12 -4.43
CA GLY A 20 10.89 21.94 -5.27
C GLY A 20 12.26 21.28 -5.01
N ILE A 21 12.33 19.96 -5.14
CA ILE A 21 13.57 19.21 -4.93
C ILE A 21 13.94 18.49 -6.22
N VAL A 22 15.14 18.77 -6.73
CA VAL A 22 15.78 17.97 -7.78
C VAL A 22 16.93 17.20 -7.14
N ARG A 23 16.89 15.88 -7.24
CA ARG A 23 17.81 14.96 -6.56
C ARG A 23 18.71 14.26 -7.57
N LEU A 24 19.98 14.08 -7.22
CA LEU A 24 20.98 13.26 -7.89
C LEU A 24 21.41 12.10 -6.97
N THR A 25 21.69 10.92 -7.53
CA THR A 25 22.39 9.83 -6.81
C THR A 25 23.40 9.15 -7.74
N GLY A 26 24.56 8.79 -7.19
CA GLY A 26 25.60 8.04 -7.90
C GLY A 26 26.98 8.71 -7.82
N PRO A 27 28.02 8.10 -8.43
CA PRO A 27 29.42 8.47 -8.21
C PRO A 27 29.79 9.88 -8.67
N ARG A 28 29.00 10.50 -9.55
CA ARG A 28 29.23 11.86 -10.06
C ARG A 28 28.22 12.88 -9.52
N ALA A 29 27.35 12.52 -8.58
CA ALA A 29 26.28 13.40 -8.09
C ALA A 29 26.82 14.74 -7.60
N ILE A 30 27.87 14.70 -6.77
CA ILE A 30 28.49 15.91 -6.20
C ILE A 30 29.19 16.72 -7.29
N THR A 31 30.00 16.08 -8.14
CA THR A 31 30.75 16.77 -9.21
C THR A 31 29.83 17.42 -10.25
N ILE A 32 28.73 16.76 -10.62
CA ILE A 32 27.74 17.31 -11.56
C ILE A 32 27.08 18.56 -10.96
N CYS A 33 26.67 18.51 -9.70
CA CYS A 33 26.05 19.67 -9.07
C CYS A 33 27.04 20.80 -8.84
N ASP A 34 28.29 20.49 -8.47
CA ASP A 34 29.36 21.48 -8.25
C ASP A 34 29.65 22.28 -9.52
N GLY A 35 29.66 21.63 -10.68
CA GLY A 35 29.86 22.29 -11.98
C GLY A 35 28.77 23.30 -12.37
N LEU A 36 27.63 23.32 -11.68
CA LEU A 36 26.50 24.23 -11.91
C LEU A 36 26.28 25.21 -10.75
N PHE A 37 26.88 24.96 -9.59
CA PHE A 37 26.56 25.66 -8.36
C PHE A 37 27.59 26.74 -8.06
N THR A 38 27.12 27.97 -7.90
CA THR A 38 27.94 29.09 -7.42
C THR A 38 27.60 29.37 -5.96
N PRO A 39 28.51 29.08 -5.00
CA PRO A 39 28.26 29.35 -3.59
C PRO A 39 28.22 30.86 -3.30
N VAL A 40 27.27 31.30 -2.46
CA VAL A 40 27.29 32.68 -1.92
C VAL A 40 28.37 32.81 -0.83
N ARG A 41 28.60 31.74 -0.07
CA ARG A 41 29.66 31.61 0.93
C ARG A 41 30.19 30.17 0.93
N GLY A 42 31.47 30.00 1.25
CA GLY A 42 32.11 28.69 1.31
C GLY A 42 32.94 28.38 0.06
N GLY A 43 33.20 27.10 -0.16
CA GLY A 43 33.98 26.56 -1.28
C GLY A 43 33.14 25.66 -2.19
N PRO A 44 33.80 24.87 -3.05
CA PRO A 44 33.11 23.91 -3.92
C PRO A 44 32.38 22.83 -3.10
N LEU A 45 31.28 22.31 -3.63
CA LEU A 45 30.50 21.22 -3.02
C LEU A 45 31.34 19.94 -2.86
N THR A 46 32.38 19.75 -3.68
CA THR A 46 33.31 18.63 -3.55
C THR A 46 34.11 18.65 -2.25
N GLU A 47 34.28 19.81 -1.63
CA GLU A 47 34.96 19.99 -0.34
C GLU A 47 33.98 20.13 0.84
N ALA A 48 32.67 20.20 0.56
CA ALA A 48 31.66 20.30 1.61
C ALA A 48 31.60 19.02 2.45
N ASP A 49 31.39 19.21 3.75
CA ASP A 49 31.11 18.14 4.70
C ASP A 49 29.78 17.45 4.35
N SER A 50 29.70 16.16 4.63
CA SER A 50 28.46 15.39 4.41
C SER A 50 27.34 15.87 5.33
N HIS A 51 26.10 15.75 4.85
CA HIS A 51 24.85 16.14 5.53
C HIS A 51 24.79 17.62 5.89
N THR A 52 25.40 18.47 5.07
CA THR A 52 25.37 19.94 5.21
C THR A 52 24.55 20.61 4.11
N LEU A 53 23.99 21.79 4.41
CA LEU A 53 23.28 22.64 3.46
C LEU A 53 24.17 23.80 3.01
N ASN A 54 24.26 23.98 1.70
CA ASN A 54 25.09 24.98 1.05
C ASN A 54 24.20 25.97 0.28
N TYR A 55 24.33 27.26 0.56
CA TYR A 55 23.50 28.30 -0.06
C TYR A 55 24.22 28.95 -1.25
N GLY A 56 23.53 29.03 -2.38
CA GLY A 56 24.10 29.53 -3.63
C GLY A 56 23.09 29.66 -4.75
N THR A 57 23.60 29.70 -5.97
CA THR A 57 22.80 29.85 -7.20
C THR A 57 23.19 28.76 -8.19
N ILE A 58 22.19 28.16 -8.85
CA ILE A 58 22.43 27.32 -10.03
C ILE A 58 22.56 28.22 -11.25
N VAL A 59 23.67 28.08 -11.97
CA VAL A 59 24.02 28.87 -13.14
C VAL A 59 24.21 27.94 -14.34
N ASP A 60 23.69 28.34 -15.50
CA ASP A 60 23.93 27.64 -16.75
C ASP A 60 25.36 27.95 -17.25
N PRO A 61 26.24 26.94 -17.43
CA PRO A 61 27.65 27.19 -17.75
C PRO A 61 27.86 27.72 -19.18
N ASP A 62 26.87 27.55 -20.07
CA ASP A 62 27.00 27.94 -21.48
C ASP A 62 26.82 29.45 -21.69
N ASP A 63 25.86 30.06 -20.99
CA ASP A 63 25.50 31.48 -21.13
C ASP A 63 25.66 32.31 -19.84
N GLY A 64 25.99 31.66 -18.72
CA GLY A 64 26.13 32.30 -17.41
C GLY A 64 24.79 32.74 -16.81
N ALA A 65 23.65 32.29 -17.33
CA ALA A 65 22.34 32.69 -16.84
C ALA A 65 22.06 32.09 -15.46
N HIS A 66 21.59 32.91 -14.54
CA HIS A 66 21.11 32.47 -13.23
C HIS A 66 19.78 31.72 -13.43
N VAL A 67 19.77 30.44 -13.05
CA VAL A 67 18.57 29.60 -13.15
C VAL A 67 17.70 29.76 -11.91
N ASP A 68 18.30 29.56 -10.74
CA ASP A 68 17.59 29.73 -9.47
C ASP A 68 18.55 29.91 -8.29
N GLU A 69 18.06 30.56 -7.24
CA GLU A 69 18.70 30.65 -5.93
C GLU A 69 18.25 29.46 -5.06
N VAL A 70 19.20 28.70 -4.51
CA VAL A 70 18.94 27.36 -3.99
C VAL A 70 19.67 27.06 -2.67
N LEU A 71 19.20 26.05 -1.96
CA LEU A 71 19.95 25.34 -0.93
C LEU A 71 20.32 23.94 -1.44
N VAL A 72 21.60 23.61 -1.45
CA VAL A 72 22.12 22.31 -1.89
C VAL A 72 22.53 21.47 -0.70
N GLY A 73 21.85 20.35 -0.49
CA GLY A 73 22.25 19.32 0.47
C GLY A 73 23.26 18.35 -0.15
N VAL A 74 24.43 18.22 0.47
CA VAL A 74 25.45 17.24 0.07
C VAL A 74 25.44 16.09 1.06
N MET A 75 25.24 14.86 0.60
CA MET A 75 25.26 13.65 1.43
C MET A 75 26.15 12.60 0.78
N ARG A 76 27.19 12.17 1.48
CA ARG A 76 28.15 11.17 0.99
C ARG A 76 27.74 9.77 1.44
N GLY A 77 27.93 8.79 0.57
CA GLY A 77 27.73 7.38 0.91
C GLY A 77 28.67 6.93 2.04
N PRO A 78 28.31 5.91 2.85
CA PRO A 78 27.12 5.07 2.73
C PRO A 78 25.89 5.61 3.49
N ASP A 79 25.99 6.70 4.23
CA ASP A 79 24.94 7.20 5.12
C ASP A 79 23.83 8.00 4.39
N THR A 80 23.35 7.46 3.27
CA THR A 80 22.37 8.08 2.38
C THR A 80 21.23 7.12 2.05
N TYR A 81 20.16 7.62 1.44
CA TYR A 81 19.00 6.79 1.05
C TYR A 81 19.39 5.65 0.11
N THR A 82 20.26 5.89 -0.86
CA THR A 82 20.71 4.89 -1.83
C THR A 82 21.99 4.19 -1.40
N ARG A 83 22.65 4.60 -0.30
CA ARG A 83 24.04 4.29 0.06
C ARG A 83 25.11 4.77 -0.93
N GLU A 84 24.72 5.56 -1.92
CA GLU A 84 25.62 6.28 -2.82
C GLU A 84 25.71 7.76 -2.41
N ASP A 85 26.60 8.53 -3.05
CA ASP A 85 26.57 9.98 -2.93
C ASP A 85 25.24 10.53 -3.48
N ILE A 86 24.60 11.40 -2.70
CA ILE A 86 23.35 12.09 -3.04
C ILE A 86 23.55 13.60 -2.95
N VAL A 87 23.00 14.31 -3.93
CA VAL A 87 22.81 15.75 -3.86
C VAL A 87 21.33 16.09 -3.99
N GLU A 88 20.85 16.98 -3.12
CA GLU A 88 19.48 17.51 -3.18
C GLU A 88 19.51 19.02 -3.39
N VAL A 89 18.97 19.48 -4.52
CA VAL A 89 18.81 20.90 -4.81
C VAL A 89 17.41 21.34 -4.44
N ASN A 90 17.31 22.09 -3.34
CA ASN A 90 16.09 22.73 -2.86
C ASN A 90 15.96 24.08 -3.57
N CYS A 91 15.11 24.12 -4.58
CA CYS A 91 14.86 25.27 -5.44
C CYS A 91 13.45 25.80 -5.22
N HIS A 92 13.10 26.92 -5.85
CA HIS A 92 11.73 27.41 -5.86
C HIS A 92 10.81 26.38 -6.52
N GLY A 93 9.65 26.12 -5.90
CA GLY A 93 8.73 25.05 -6.33
C GLY A 93 8.00 25.31 -7.65
N GLY A 94 8.48 26.21 -8.50
CA GLY A 94 7.98 26.38 -9.86
C GLY A 94 8.43 25.23 -10.76
N ALA A 95 7.51 24.69 -11.57
CA ALA A 95 7.81 23.57 -12.48
C ALA A 95 8.94 23.90 -13.47
N VAL A 96 9.03 25.14 -13.94
CA VAL A 96 10.05 25.58 -14.90
C VAL A 96 11.45 25.58 -14.28
N ALA A 97 11.60 26.03 -13.03
CA ALA A 97 12.89 26.04 -12.34
C ALA A 97 13.41 24.60 -12.14
N GLN A 98 12.56 23.71 -11.62
CA GLN A 98 12.88 22.30 -11.44
C GLN A 98 13.25 21.59 -12.74
N GLN A 99 12.48 21.81 -13.82
CA GLN A 99 12.77 21.23 -15.14
C GLN A 99 14.09 21.75 -15.72
N ARG A 100 14.42 23.03 -15.51
CA ARG A 100 15.66 23.61 -16.02
C ARG A 100 16.88 23.10 -15.27
N ILE A 101 16.81 22.96 -13.94
CA ILE A 101 17.85 22.33 -13.12
C ILE A 101 18.05 20.87 -13.54
N LEU A 102 16.95 20.10 -13.68
CA LEU A 102 17.04 18.72 -14.16
C LEU A 102 17.70 18.63 -15.54
N SER A 103 17.30 19.49 -16.49
CA SER A 103 17.89 19.52 -17.83
C SER A 103 19.39 19.83 -17.82
N LEU A 104 19.86 20.70 -16.91
CA LEU A 104 21.28 20.97 -16.71
C LEU A 104 22.04 19.74 -16.21
N PHE A 105 21.48 19.00 -15.24
CA PHE A 105 22.09 17.75 -14.78
C PHE A 105 22.22 16.72 -15.91
N LEU A 106 21.18 16.56 -16.73
CA LEU A 106 21.21 15.65 -17.87
C LEU A 106 22.26 16.06 -18.90
N ARG A 107 22.42 17.37 -19.16
CA ARG A 107 23.48 17.89 -20.05
C ARG A 107 24.89 17.57 -19.55
N LEU A 108 25.11 17.58 -18.23
CA LEU A 108 26.39 17.23 -17.59
C LEU A 108 26.59 15.72 -17.39
N GLY A 109 25.70 14.89 -17.95
CA GLY A 109 25.87 13.43 -17.98
C GLY A 109 25.19 12.67 -16.85
N ALA A 110 24.27 13.29 -16.11
CA ALA A 110 23.30 12.52 -15.35
C ALA A 110 22.31 11.83 -16.30
N GLU A 111 21.80 10.66 -15.94
CA GLU A 111 20.71 10.00 -16.64
C GLU A 111 19.37 10.31 -15.94
N LEU A 112 18.26 10.26 -16.68
CA LEU A 112 16.95 10.44 -16.06
C LEU A 112 16.59 9.17 -15.29
N ALA A 113 16.25 9.30 -14.01
CA ALA A 113 15.88 8.15 -13.20
C ALA A 113 14.60 7.48 -13.73
N THR A 114 14.57 6.15 -13.73
CA THR A 114 13.34 5.38 -13.98
C THR A 114 12.42 5.41 -12.75
N PRO A 115 11.13 5.04 -12.88
CA PRO A 115 10.25 4.82 -11.73
C PRO A 115 10.89 3.91 -10.69
N GLY A 116 10.87 4.32 -9.41
CA GLY A 116 11.38 3.52 -8.29
C GLY A 116 12.91 3.33 -8.23
N GLU A 117 13.69 3.96 -9.13
CA GLU A 117 15.11 3.67 -9.25
C GLU A 117 15.92 4.02 -7.98
N PHE A 118 15.55 5.08 -7.24
CA PHE A 118 16.29 5.41 -6.01
C PHE A 118 16.07 4.33 -4.93
N THR A 119 14.84 3.85 -4.78
CA THR A 119 14.46 2.80 -3.84
C THR A 119 15.06 1.47 -4.29
N ARG A 120 15.09 1.18 -5.59
CA ARG A 120 15.77 0.02 -6.17
C ARG A 120 17.25 0.03 -5.82
N ARG A 121 17.94 1.17 -5.93
CA ARG A 121 19.35 1.28 -5.51
C ARG A 121 19.55 1.11 -4.01
N ALA A 122 18.64 1.65 -3.18
CA ALA A 122 18.66 1.41 -1.75
C ALA A 122 18.57 -0.09 -1.41
N PHE A 123 17.72 -0.82 -2.12
CA PHE A 123 17.60 -2.28 -2.04
C PHE A 123 18.87 -2.99 -2.49
N LEU A 124 19.35 -2.72 -3.72
CA LEU A 124 20.54 -3.36 -4.29
C LEU A 124 21.81 -3.12 -3.47
N ASN A 125 21.91 -1.96 -2.81
CA ASN A 125 23.03 -1.64 -1.93
C ASN A 125 22.84 -2.19 -0.49
N GLY A 126 21.77 -2.95 -0.23
CA GLY A 126 21.52 -3.64 1.03
C GLY A 126 21.10 -2.73 2.19
N ARG A 127 20.56 -1.54 1.90
CA ARG A 127 20.05 -0.62 2.93
C ARG A 127 18.70 -1.09 3.46
N ILE A 128 17.88 -1.58 2.56
CA ILE A 128 16.53 -2.07 2.80
C ILE A 128 16.36 -3.39 2.04
N ASP A 129 15.48 -4.25 2.52
CA ASP A 129 15.04 -5.44 1.78
C ASP A 129 13.86 -5.13 0.85
N LEU A 130 13.39 -6.12 0.09
CA LEU A 130 12.34 -5.93 -0.91
C LEU A 130 10.98 -5.61 -0.27
N ALA A 131 10.65 -6.22 0.86
CA ALA A 131 9.41 -5.93 1.59
C ALA A 131 9.41 -4.49 2.15
N GLN A 132 10.55 -4.03 2.66
CA GLN A 132 10.76 -2.65 3.07
C GLN A 132 10.67 -1.68 1.88
N ALA A 133 11.24 -2.03 0.73
CA ALA A 133 11.13 -1.22 -0.49
C ALA A 133 9.66 -1.02 -0.89
N GLU A 134 8.87 -2.10 -0.97
CA GLU A 134 7.43 -2.04 -1.28
C GLU A 134 6.62 -1.21 -0.28
N SER A 135 7.07 -1.13 0.98
CA SER A 135 6.41 -0.32 2.03
C SER A 135 6.58 1.19 1.82
N VAL A 136 7.65 1.63 1.12
CA VAL A 136 7.88 3.05 0.81
C VAL A 136 6.75 3.60 -0.04
N ALA A 137 6.27 2.84 -1.03
CA ALA A 137 5.09 3.19 -1.81
C ALA A 137 3.82 3.25 -0.92
N GLY A 138 3.69 2.30 0.02
CA GLY A 138 2.59 2.26 0.98
C GLY A 138 2.50 3.50 1.86
N ILE A 139 3.63 4.03 2.33
CA ILE A 139 3.68 5.25 3.15
C ILE A 139 3.17 6.47 2.37
N ILE A 140 3.54 6.59 1.10
CA ILE A 140 3.13 7.71 0.24
C ILE A 140 1.64 7.62 -0.09
N ALA A 141 1.17 6.41 -0.37
CA ALA A 141 -0.20 6.15 -0.78
C ALA A 141 -1.18 6.07 0.41
N ALA A 142 -0.68 6.08 1.65
CA ALA A 142 -1.49 5.87 2.85
C ALA A 142 -2.62 6.92 2.96
N LYS A 143 -3.86 6.43 3.00
CA LYS A 143 -5.09 7.25 3.07
C LYS A 143 -5.59 7.46 4.49
N THR A 144 -5.14 6.63 5.44
CA THR A 144 -5.55 6.66 6.84
C THR A 144 -4.34 6.50 7.76
N GLU A 145 -4.46 6.95 9.02
CA GLU A 145 -3.41 6.78 10.03
C GLU A 145 -3.10 5.29 10.29
N ALA A 146 -4.12 4.43 10.23
CA ALA A 146 -3.95 2.98 10.38
C ALA A 146 -3.12 2.40 9.23
N GLY A 147 -3.44 2.75 7.99
CA GLY A 147 -2.65 2.33 6.82
C GLY A 147 -1.21 2.85 6.86
N LEU A 148 -1.01 4.10 7.28
CA LEU A 148 0.33 4.68 7.48
C LEU A 148 1.12 3.91 8.53
N ARG A 149 0.51 3.58 9.67
CA ARG A 149 1.16 2.84 10.75
C ARG A 149 1.62 1.45 10.30
N VAL A 150 0.79 0.74 9.54
CA VAL A 150 1.16 -0.57 8.96
C VAL A 150 2.34 -0.42 8.00
N ALA A 151 2.30 0.56 7.10
CA ALA A 151 3.38 0.80 6.14
C ALA A 151 4.70 1.22 6.83
N MET A 152 4.62 2.02 7.90
CA MET A 152 5.79 2.37 8.72
C MET A 152 6.38 1.16 9.46
N ALA A 153 5.55 0.31 10.06
CA ALA A 153 6.02 -0.90 10.73
C ALA A 153 6.73 -1.85 9.75
N GLN A 154 6.21 -1.97 8.52
CA GLN A 154 6.87 -2.72 7.45
C GLN A 154 8.21 -2.09 7.06
N LEU A 155 8.28 -0.77 6.92
CA LEU A 155 9.55 -0.06 6.63
C LEU A 155 10.57 -0.28 7.75
N GLU A 156 10.13 -0.33 9.01
CA GLU A 156 10.96 -0.67 10.18
C GLU A 156 11.36 -2.16 10.24
N GLY A 157 10.92 -2.96 9.26
CA GLY A 157 11.30 -4.36 9.08
C GLY A 157 10.45 -5.34 9.88
N SER A 158 9.20 -5.02 10.22
CA SER A 158 8.32 -5.96 10.97
C SER A 158 8.14 -7.28 10.22
N VAL A 159 7.82 -7.22 8.93
CA VAL A 159 7.65 -8.39 8.05
C VAL A 159 8.97 -9.15 7.90
N SER A 160 10.06 -8.44 7.66
CA SER A 160 11.39 -9.03 7.46
C SER A 160 11.90 -9.76 8.69
N ARG A 161 11.69 -9.20 9.89
CA ARG A 161 12.03 -9.85 11.16
C ARG A 161 11.22 -11.12 11.37
N GLU A 162 9.91 -11.09 11.11
CA GLU A 162 9.06 -12.25 11.28
C GLU A 162 9.43 -13.38 10.30
N ILE A 163 9.60 -13.04 9.01
CA ILE A 163 10.04 -13.98 7.98
C ILE A 163 11.43 -14.53 8.29
N GLY A 164 12.36 -13.69 8.75
CA GLY A 164 13.70 -14.11 9.17
C GLY A 164 13.67 -15.16 10.27
N GLY A 165 12.81 -14.96 11.28
CA GLY A 165 12.60 -15.95 12.36
C GLY A 165 12.03 -17.27 11.83
N ILE A 166 11.02 -17.22 10.96
CA ILE A 166 10.44 -18.41 10.32
C ILE A 166 11.49 -19.16 9.49
N ARG A 167 12.29 -18.43 8.70
CA ARG A 167 13.40 -19.01 7.91
C ARG A 167 14.42 -19.71 8.80
N GLU A 168 14.83 -19.09 9.90
CA GLU A 168 15.78 -19.68 10.83
C GLU A 168 15.25 -20.99 11.43
N ASP A 169 13.97 -21.03 11.79
CA ASP A 169 13.33 -22.22 12.33
C ASP A 169 13.23 -23.35 11.28
N ILE A 170 12.89 -23.03 10.03
CA ILE A 170 12.88 -24.00 8.93
C ILE A 170 14.29 -24.53 8.66
N LEU A 171 15.31 -23.66 8.63
CA LEU A 171 16.71 -24.06 8.42
C LEU A 171 17.19 -25.04 9.50
N ARG A 172 16.77 -24.86 10.76
CA ARG A 172 17.10 -25.80 11.85
C ARG A 172 16.48 -27.18 11.63
N VAL A 173 15.24 -27.25 11.15
CA VAL A 173 14.60 -28.54 10.81
C VAL A 173 15.28 -29.16 9.60
N LEU A 174 15.53 -28.38 8.54
CA LEU A 174 16.22 -28.84 7.35
C LEU A 174 17.59 -29.42 7.68
N ALA A 175 18.39 -28.74 8.51
CA ALA A 175 19.70 -29.23 8.93
C ALA A 175 19.63 -30.60 9.65
N ALA A 176 18.59 -30.84 10.45
CA ALA A 176 18.38 -32.13 11.10
C ALA A 176 17.98 -33.23 10.09
N VAL A 177 17.17 -32.90 9.10
CA VAL A 177 16.78 -33.83 8.03
C VAL A 177 17.97 -34.16 7.12
N GLU A 178 18.78 -33.18 6.75
CA GLU A 178 19.98 -33.37 5.91
C GLU A 178 21.03 -34.22 6.63
N ALA A 179 21.22 -34.03 7.94
CA ALA A 179 22.12 -34.86 8.74
C ALA A 179 21.67 -36.34 8.75
N ASP A 180 20.36 -36.62 8.82
CA ASP A 180 19.81 -37.99 8.74
C ASP A 180 20.05 -38.62 7.36
N ILE A 181 20.04 -37.84 6.29
CA ILE A 181 20.34 -38.29 4.92
C ILE A 181 21.83 -38.61 4.76
N ASP A 182 22.71 -37.70 5.18
CA ASP A 182 24.15 -37.79 4.95
C ASP A 182 24.84 -38.83 5.86
N PHE A 183 24.30 -39.09 7.05
CA PHE A 183 24.93 -39.93 8.08
C PHE A 183 24.10 -41.15 8.48
N SER A 184 23.18 -41.61 7.63
CA SER A 184 22.29 -42.75 7.94
C SER A 184 23.00 -44.06 8.30
N ASP A 185 24.27 -44.21 7.92
CA ASP A 185 25.12 -45.39 8.17
C ASP A 185 26.10 -45.21 9.36
N GLU A 186 26.21 -43.99 9.91
CA GLU A 186 27.02 -43.69 11.09
C GLU A 186 26.10 -43.65 12.32
N ASP A 187 26.55 -44.11 13.50
CA ASP A 187 25.80 -44.12 14.79
C ASP A 187 25.52 -42.69 15.35
N VAL A 188 25.35 -41.71 14.44
CA VAL A 188 25.15 -40.28 14.71
C VAL A 188 23.65 -39.99 14.70
N GLY A 189 22.98 -40.31 15.81
CA GLY A 189 21.64 -39.83 16.20
C GLY A 189 20.55 -39.78 15.12
N GLU A 190 19.64 -40.76 15.14
CA GLU A 190 18.44 -40.78 14.28
C GLU A 190 17.59 -39.50 14.41
N LEU A 191 17.04 -39.02 13.28
CA LEU A 191 16.06 -37.93 13.26
C LEU A 191 14.87 -38.22 14.18
N ASP A 192 14.66 -37.36 15.18
CA ASP A 192 13.41 -37.34 15.94
C ASP A 192 12.28 -36.76 15.07
N ARG A 193 11.59 -37.65 14.35
CA ARG A 193 10.47 -37.30 13.46
C ARG A 193 9.30 -36.66 14.20
N GLU A 194 9.10 -37.00 15.47
CA GLU A 194 8.02 -36.45 16.28
C GLU A 194 8.33 -34.99 16.64
N ASP A 195 9.56 -34.71 17.08
CA ASP A 195 10.01 -33.34 17.35
C ASP A 195 10.03 -32.48 16.07
N ALA A 196 10.58 -33.01 14.97
CA ALA A 196 10.56 -32.31 13.68
C ALA A 196 9.13 -31.99 13.21
N GLY A 197 8.22 -32.97 13.31
CA GLY A 197 6.81 -32.78 12.95
C GLY A 197 6.12 -31.71 13.81
N ARG A 198 6.38 -31.69 15.13
CA ARG A 198 5.87 -30.66 16.04
C ARG A 198 6.37 -29.26 15.67
N ARG A 199 7.68 -29.11 15.43
CA ARG A 199 8.27 -27.82 15.03
C ARG A 199 7.69 -27.32 13.72
N LEU A 200 7.55 -28.19 12.72
CA LEU A 200 6.93 -27.80 11.45
C LEU A 200 5.48 -27.35 11.62
N ALA A 201 4.71 -27.96 12.53
CA ALA A 201 3.34 -27.53 12.82
C ALA A 201 3.29 -26.15 13.48
N GLU A 202 4.22 -25.85 14.38
CA GLU A 202 4.36 -24.52 15.00
C GLU A 202 4.73 -23.45 13.94
N ILE A 203 5.68 -23.77 13.06
CA ILE A 203 6.09 -22.89 11.95
C ILE A 203 4.91 -22.65 10.99
N GLU A 204 4.21 -23.70 10.59
CA GLU A 204 3.05 -23.59 9.69
C GLU A 204 1.94 -22.73 10.30
N SER A 205 1.68 -22.87 11.61
CA SER A 205 0.70 -22.04 12.32
C SER A 205 1.06 -20.56 12.20
N ARG A 206 2.32 -20.19 12.45
CA ARG A 206 2.79 -18.80 12.32
C ARG A 206 2.66 -18.27 10.89
N VAL A 207 2.98 -19.09 9.89
CA VAL A 207 2.82 -18.71 8.47
C VAL A 207 1.34 -18.49 8.14
N ARG A 208 0.44 -19.37 8.61
CA ARG A 208 -1.01 -19.22 8.39
C ARG A 208 -1.58 -17.99 9.09
N GLU A 209 -1.13 -17.67 10.30
CA GLU A 209 -1.49 -16.42 11.00
C GLU A 209 -1.13 -15.19 10.15
N LEU A 210 0.06 -15.17 9.52
CA LEU A 210 0.44 -14.10 8.59
C LEU A 210 -0.47 -14.03 7.36
N VAL A 211 -0.83 -15.17 6.77
CA VAL A 211 -1.79 -15.22 5.64
C VAL A 211 -3.14 -14.65 6.04
N GLU A 212 -3.62 -14.93 7.25
CA GLU A 212 -4.88 -14.39 7.76
C GLU A 212 -4.84 -12.86 7.91
N THR A 213 -3.69 -12.27 8.24
CA THR A 213 -3.54 -10.80 8.27
C THR A 213 -3.69 -10.14 6.91
N ALA A 214 -3.53 -10.88 5.80
CA ALA A 214 -3.48 -10.32 4.45
C ALA A 214 -4.76 -9.60 4.04
N LEU A 215 -5.93 -10.10 4.48
CA LEU A 215 -7.20 -9.44 4.22
C LEU A 215 -7.25 -8.07 4.88
N VAL A 216 -6.92 -8.01 6.16
CA VAL A 216 -6.92 -6.76 6.94
C VAL A 216 -5.87 -5.80 6.41
N GLY A 217 -4.67 -6.28 6.12
CA GLY A 217 -3.60 -5.47 5.58
C GLY A 217 -3.97 -4.84 4.24
N ARG A 218 -4.57 -5.61 3.32
CA ARG A 218 -5.07 -5.07 2.03
C ARG A 218 -6.13 -4.00 2.24
N VAL A 219 -7.09 -4.25 3.14
CA VAL A 219 -8.14 -3.28 3.47
C VAL A 219 -7.55 -1.98 4.01
N LEU A 220 -6.50 -2.05 4.84
CA LEU A 220 -5.86 -0.87 5.40
C LEU A 220 -4.96 -0.13 4.41
N SER A 221 -4.27 -0.85 3.51
CA SER A 221 -3.36 -0.26 2.54
C SER A 221 -4.07 0.30 1.32
N GLU A 222 -4.97 -0.48 0.71
CA GLU A 222 -5.64 -0.13 -0.54
C GLU A 222 -6.99 0.52 -0.27
N GLY A 223 -7.70 0.07 0.78
CA GLY A 223 -9.06 0.47 1.05
C GLY A 223 -10.08 -0.44 0.38
N ILE A 224 -11.34 -0.02 0.43
CA ILE A 224 -12.49 -0.82 -0.01
C ILE A 224 -13.34 -0.02 -0.95
N ARG A 225 -13.51 -0.56 -2.15
CA ARG A 225 -14.39 0.01 -3.16
C ARG A 225 -15.83 -0.07 -2.69
N THR A 226 -16.44 1.08 -2.46
CA THR A 226 -17.74 1.20 -1.83
C THR A 226 -18.72 1.91 -2.74
N ALA A 227 -19.82 1.24 -3.09
CA ALA A 227 -20.94 1.82 -3.82
C ALA A 227 -22.07 2.22 -2.86
N ILE A 228 -22.60 3.44 -3.02
CA ILE A 228 -23.80 3.89 -2.30
C ILE A 228 -24.99 3.84 -3.26
N VAL A 229 -25.89 2.88 -3.04
CA VAL A 229 -27.02 2.62 -3.93
C VAL A 229 -28.35 2.88 -3.24
N GLY A 230 -29.38 3.12 -4.05
CA GLY A 230 -30.72 3.43 -3.56
C GLY A 230 -31.44 4.35 -4.55
N LYS A 231 -32.75 4.50 -4.37
CA LYS A 231 -33.56 5.36 -5.24
C LYS A 231 -33.16 6.84 -5.20
N PRO A 232 -33.62 7.66 -6.14
CA PRO A 232 -33.59 9.11 -5.98
C PRO A 232 -34.21 9.55 -4.64
N ASN A 233 -33.68 10.61 -4.04
CA ASN A 233 -34.21 11.24 -2.81
C ASN A 233 -34.26 10.37 -1.54
N VAL A 234 -33.68 9.17 -1.50
CA VAL A 234 -33.51 8.38 -0.25
C VAL A 234 -32.46 8.95 0.71
N GLY A 235 -31.72 9.96 0.25
CA GLY A 235 -30.71 10.68 1.04
C GLY A 235 -29.28 10.17 0.89
N LYS A 236 -28.92 9.60 -0.27
CA LYS A 236 -27.54 9.19 -0.58
C LYS A 236 -26.54 10.34 -0.48
N SER A 237 -26.84 11.48 -1.10
CA SER A 237 -26.02 12.70 -1.03
C SER A 237 -25.93 13.27 0.39
N SER A 238 -27.03 13.17 1.14
CA SER A 238 -27.05 13.57 2.55
C SER A 238 -26.16 12.68 3.41
N LEU A 239 -26.18 11.36 3.20
CA LEU A 239 -25.29 10.43 3.89
C LEU A 239 -23.84 10.72 3.54
N LEU A 240 -23.54 10.88 2.25
CA LEU A 240 -22.21 11.22 1.76
C LEU A 240 -21.65 12.46 2.46
N ASN A 241 -22.40 13.57 2.43
CA ASN A 241 -22.01 14.82 3.08
C ASN A 241 -21.85 14.66 4.60
N ALA A 242 -22.71 13.87 5.24
CA ALA A 242 -22.64 13.64 6.68
C ALA A 242 -21.38 12.82 7.07
N LEU A 243 -20.94 11.89 6.23
CA LEU A 243 -19.71 11.14 6.42
C LEU A 243 -18.47 12.00 6.10
N LEU A 244 -18.47 12.74 5.00
CA LEU A 244 -17.33 13.58 4.58
C LEU A 244 -16.96 14.69 5.57
N MET A 245 -17.95 15.30 6.25
CA MET A 245 -17.72 16.48 7.09
C MET A 245 -16.77 16.27 8.29
N ARG A 246 -16.47 15.02 8.67
CA ARG A 246 -15.49 14.70 9.71
C ARG A 246 -14.45 13.65 9.31
N GLU A 247 -14.72 12.87 8.27
CA GLU A 247 -14.00 11.65 7.96
C GLU A 247 -13.32 11.69 6.59
N ARG A 248 -13.14 12.89 6.01
CA ARG A 248 -12.39 13.01 4.76
C ARG A 248 -10.96 12.53 5.00
N ALA A 249 -10.57 11.46 4.31
CA ALA A 249 -9.18 11.02 4.30
C ALA A 249 -8.29 12.16 3.76
N ILE A 250 -7.07 12.27 4.27
CA ILE A 250 -6.09 13.19 3.68
C ILE A 250 -5.76 12.62 2.32
N VAL A 251 -6.33 13.22 1.27
CA VAL A 251 -6.00 12.88 -0.11
C VAL A 251 -5.00 13.92 -0.57
N THR A 252 -3.76 13.51 -0.78
CA THR A 252 -2.82 14.28 -1.58
C THR A 252 -3.20 14.12 -3.04
N GLU A 253 -3.44 15.21 -3.75
CA GLU A 253 -3.48 15.18 -5.21
C GLU A 253 -2.09 14.75 -5.69
N VAL A 254 -1.94 13.49 -6.13
CA VAL A 254 -0.75 13.09 -6.88
C VAL A 254 -0.99 13.53 -8.33
N PRO A 255 -0.26 14.53 -8.85
CA PRO A 255 -0.45 15.00 -10.21
C PRO A 255 -0.06 13.88 -11.18
N GLY A 256 -1.00 13.42 -12.00
CA GLY A 256 -0.77 12.36 -13.00
C GLY A 256 -1.79 11.23 -13.03
N THR A 257 -2.63 11.07 -12.01
CA THR A 257 -3.69 10.03 -11.96
C THR A 257 -5.02 10.50 -12.53
N THR A 258 -5.07 11.61 -13.27
CA THR A 258 -6.30 12.23 -13.80
C THR A 258 -7.00 11.46 -14.92
N ARG A 259 -6.80 10.15 -15.02
CA ARG A 259 -7.63 9.29 -15.89
C ARG A 259 -8.70 8.53 -15.12
N ASP A 260 -8.57 8.40 -13.81
CA ASP A 260 -9.56 7.76 -12.98
C ASP A 260 -10.41 8.82 -12.30
N THR A 261 -11.73 8.66 -12.43
CA THR A 261 -12.79 9.44 -11.77
C THR A 261 -12.34 9.85 -10.37
N ILE A 262 -12.52 11.10 -9.96
CA ILE A 262 -12.17 11.57 -8.60
C ILE A 262 -12.97 10.74 -7.58
N GLU A 263 -12.39 9.64 -7.11
CA GLU A 263 -12.93 8.80 -6.07
C GLU A 263 -12.78 9.55 -4.75
N GLU A 264 -13.88 9.73 -4.04
CA GLU A 264 -13.83 10.31 -2.70
C GLU A 264 -13.45 9.22 -1.70
N ILE A 265 -12.49 9.52 -0.83
CA ILE A 265 -12.04 8.57 0.19
C ILE A 265 -12.54 9.02 1.56
N ILE A 266 -13.23 8.12 2.25
CA ILE A 266 -13.75 8.33 3.60
C ILE A 266 -13.06 7.38 4.57
N ASN A 267 -12.53 7.90 5.67
CA ASN A 267 -11.95 7.10 6.74
C ASN A 267 -13.03 6.63 7.72
N ILE A 268 -13.34 5.34 7.74
CA ILE A 268 -14.28 4.75 8.70
C ILE A 268 -13.50 3.87 9.65
N ARG A 269 -13.27 4.36 10.88
CA ARG A 269 -12.55 3.61 11.94
C ARG A 269 -11.13 3.15 11.52
N GLY A 270 -10.46 3.86 10.62
CA GLY A 270 -9.15 3.48 10.08
C GLY A 270 -9.21 2.83 8.70
N ILE A 271 -10.41 2.44 8.24
CA ILE A 271 -10.64 1.80 6.94
C ILE A 271 -10.87 2.88 5.87
N PRO A 272 -10.07 2.96 4.80
CA PRO A 272 -10.34 3.84 3.68
C PRO A 272 -11.46 3.26 2.81
N LEU A 273 -12.63 3.89 2.79
CA LEU A 273 -13.68 3.60 1.82
C LEU A 273 -13.47 4.44 0.58
N GLN A 274 -13.22 3.79 -0.56
CA GLN A 274 -13.10 4.41 -1.88
C GLN A 274 -14.49 4.47 -2.51
N LEU A 275 -15.08 5.65 -2.61
CA LEU A 275 -16.43 5.79 -3.13
C LEU A 275 -16.45 5.78 -4.65
N ILE A 276 -17.09 4.75 -5.22
CA ILE A 276 -17.27 4.63 -6.67
C ILE A 276 -18.49 5.46 -7.10
N ASP A 277 -18.31 6.26 -8.16
CA ASP A 277 -19.36 7.03 -8.86
C ASP A 277 -20.07 8.11 -8.00
N THR A 278 -19.27 9.04 -7.44
CA THR A 278 -19.76 10.20 -6.68
C THR A 278 -20.43 11.28 -7.53
N ALA A 279 -20.23 11.27 -8.86
CA ALA A 279 -20.83 12.25 -9.77
C ALA A 279 -22.37 12.14 -9.80
N GLY A 280 -22.92 10.93 -9.73
CA GLY A 280 -24.36 10.69 -9.56
C GLY A 280 -24.89 11.02 -8.16
N LEU A 281 -24.02 11.10 -7.15
CA LEU A 281 -24.37 11.50 -5.79
C LEU A 281 -24.41 13.03 -5.61
N ARG A 282 -23.67 13.79 -6.43
CA ARG A 282 -23.63 15.27 -6.38
C ARG A 282 -24.66 15.95 -7.29
N ALA A 283 -24.99 15.34 -8.44
CA ALA A 283 -25.95 15.88 -9.39
C ALA A 283 -27.39 15.52 -8.98
N GLY A 284 -28.01 16.30 -8.09
CA GLY A 284 -29.45 16.23 -7.88
C GLY A 284 -30.20 16.74 -9.12
N GLY A 285 -30.97 15.88 -9.80
CA GLY A 285 -31.84 16.28 -10.91
C GLY A 285 -32.43 15.12 -11.71
N ASP A 286 -33.68 15.29 -12.18
CA ASP A 286 -34.53 14.28 -12.85
C ASP A 286 -34.12 13.88 -14.29
N ALA A 287 -32.97 14.34 -14.81
CA ALA A 287 -32.61 14.14 -16.23
C ALA A 287 -31.76 12.89 -16.54
N VAL A 288 -31.54 11.97 -15.58
CA VAL A 288 -30.54 10.88 -15.69
C VAL A 288 -31.13 9.50 -15.34
N GLU A 289 -32.35 9.19 -15.77
CA GLU A 289 -33.07 8.01 -15.25
C GLU A 289 -32.65 6.67 -15.91
N GLN A 290 -32.12 6.68 -17.14
CA GLN A 290 -31.58 5.47 -17.80
C GLN A 290 -30.07 5.28 -17.58
N MET A 291 -29.27 6.36 -17.68
CA MET A 291 -27.83 6.28 -17.36
C MET A 291 -27.59 5.95 -15.89
N GLY A 292 -28.51 6.29 -14.98
CA GLY A 292 -28.38 5.99 -13.55
C GLY A 292 -28.46 4.50 -13.19
N ILE A 293 -29.20 3.69 -13.95
CA ILE A 293 -29.36 2.25 -13.68
C ILE A 293 -28.13 1.47 -14.14
N GLU A 294 -27.65 1.69 -15.36
CA GLU A 294 -26.43 1.05 -15.87
C GLU A 294 -25.20 1.43 -15.04
N ARG A 295 -25.09 2.70 -14.65
CA ARG A 295 -24.03 3.17 -13.76
C ARG A 295 -24.11 2.53 -12.37
N SER A 296 -25.30 2.47 -11.76
CA SER A 296 -25.47 1.78 -10.48
C SER A 296 -25.10 0.29 -10.59
N ARG A 297 -25.45 -0.39 -11.68
CA ARG A 297 -25.07 -1.78 -11.92
C ARG A 297 -23.55 -1.95 -12.05
N LYS A 298 -22.89 -1.05 -12.77
CA LYS A 298 -21.43 -1.05 -12.90
C LYS A 298 -20.75 -0.82 -11.55
N ALA A 299 -21.19 0.18 -10.79
CA ALA A 299 -20.68 0.46 -9.45
C ALA A 299 -20.90 -0.73 -8.49
N ILE A 300 -22.06 -1.38 -8.54
CA ILE A 300 -22.33 -2.60 -7.75
C ILE A 300 -21.40 -3.75 -8.15
N ALA A 301 -21.10 -3.91 -9.45
CA ALA A 301 -20.22 -4.97 -9.93
C ALA A 301 -18.78 -4.79 -9.43
N GLU A 302 -18.29 -3.55 -9.49
CA GLU A 302 -16.91 -3.15 -9.12
C GLU A 302 -16.69 -2.97 -7.60
N ALA A 303 -17.76 -2.84 -6.82
CA ALA A 303 -17.66 -2.58 -5.37
C ALA A 303 -17.39 -3.84 -4.55
N ASP A 304 -16.46 -3.72 -3.61
CA ASP A 304 -16.20 -4.67 -2.52
C ASP A 304 -17.26 -4.55 -1.41
N LEU A 305 -17.89 -3.38 -1.26
CA LEU A 305 -18.97 -3.09 -0.31
C LEU A 305 -20.09 -2.28 -0.97
N VAL A 306 -21.35 -2.69 -0.77
CA VAL A 306 -22.52 -1.95 -1.22
C VAL A 306 -23.32 -1.44 -0.01
N LEU A 307 -23.43 -0.11 0.12
CA LEU A 307 -24.32 0.54 1.08
C LEU A 307 -25.67 0.79 0.39
N CYS A 308 -26.66 -0.04 0.68
CA CYS A 308 -28.00 0.06 0.09
C CYS A 308 -28.94 0.88 0.98
N LEU A 309 -29.30 2.08 0.53
CA LEU A 309 -30.11 3.03 1.28
C LEU A 309 -31.59 2.99 0.86
N PHE A 310 -32.46 2.94 1.88
CA PHE A 310 -33.91 3.06 1.75
C PHE A 310 -34.46 4.23 2.55
N ASP A 311 -35.60 4.79 2.10
CA ASP A 311 -36.33 5.80 2.84
C ASP A 311 -37.29 5.14 3.84
N GLY A 312 -36.98 5.22 5.14
CA GLY A 312 -37.80 4.64 6.19
C GLY A 312 -39.12 5.36 6.44
N SER A 313 -39.30 6.57 5.89
CA SER A 313 -40.53 7.36 6.06
C SER A 313 -41.64 6.95 5.09
N GLN A 314 -41.35 6.05 4.15
CA GLN A 314 -42.26 5.58 3.11
C GLN A 314 -42.36 4.05 3.14
N PRO A 315 -43.49 3.46 2.70
CA PRO A 315 -43.58 2.03 2.47
C PRO A 315 -42.67 1.60 1.31
N GLU A 316 -42.25 0.34 1.31
CA GLU A 316 -41.50 -0.27 0.21
C GLU A 316 -42.34 -0.33 -1.07
N ASP A 317 -41.72 -0.09 -2.23
CA ASP A 317 -42.36 -0.27 -3.54
C ASP A 317 -41.63 -1.33 -4.41
N ASP A 318 -42.11 -1.56 -5.64
CA ASP A 318 -41.53 -2.53 -6.59
C ASP A 318 -40.07 -2.26 -6.94
N ARG A 319 -39.64 -1.00 -6.99
CA ARG A 319 -38.25 -0.62 -7.25
C ARG A 319 -37.35 -0.96 -6.07
N ASP A 320 -37.83 -0.84 -4.82
CA ASP A 320 -37.06 -1.29 -3.65
C ASP A 320 -36.89 -2.81 -3.69
N ARG A 321 -37.99 -3.54 -3.94
CA ARG A 321 -37.97 -5.01 -4.05
C ARG A 321 -37.04 -5.49 -5.16
N GLY A 322 -37.09 -4.83 -6.33
CA GLY A 322 -36.19 -5.11 -7.44
C GLY A 322 -34.72 -4.90 -7.08
N LEU A 323 -34.41 -3.80 -6.38
CA LEU A 323 -33.05 -3.51 -5.92
C LEU A 323 -32.57 -4.58 -4.93
N ILE A 324 -33.35 -4.90 -3.89
CA ILE A 324 -33.03 -5.95 -2.91
C ILE A 324 -32.72 -7.29 -3.59
N THR A 325 -33.52 -7.65 -4.59
CA THR A 325 -33.36 -8.92 -5.32
C THR A 325 -32.11 -8.94 -6.20
N SER A 326 -31.73 -7.79 -6.75
CA SER A 326 -30.58 -7.67 -7.66
C SER A 326 -29.22 -7.57 -6.96
N LEU A 327 -29.21 -7.33 -5.65
CA LEU A 327 -27.98 -7.03 -4.90
C LEU A 327 -27.28 -8.30 -4.38
N PRO A 328 -25.94 -8.34 -4.44
CA PRO A 328 -25.14 -9.43 -3.89
C PRO A 328 -25.16 -9.38 -2.35
N ARG A 329 -25.75 -10.40 -1.73
CA ARG A 329 -26.07 -10.40 -0.29
C ARG A 329 -24.83 -10.43 0.62
N ASP A 330 -23.77 -11.08 0.15
CA ASP A 330 -22.48 -11.28 0.80
C ASP A 330 -21.66 -9.98 0.93
N ARG A 331 -21.97 -8.95 0.12
CA ARG A 331 -21.29 -7.65 0.17
C ARG A 331 -22.23 -6.44 0.31
N THR A 332 -23.49 -6.65 0.71
CA THR A 332 -24.47 -5.57 0.87
C THR A 332 -24.82 -5.29 2.33
N LEU A 333 -24.63 -4.05 2.76
CA LEU A 333 -25.09 -3.52 4.03
C LEU A 333 -26.33 -2.64 3.79
N TYR A 334 -27.46 -3.03 4.41
CA TYR A 334 -28.73 -2.33 4.26
C TYR A 334 -28.87 -1.20 5.28
N VAL A 335 -29.31 -0.03 4.81
CA VAL A 335 -29.43 1.19 5.61
C VAL A 335 -30.83 1.79 5.42
N ILE A 336 -31.56 1.99 6.52
CA ILE A 336 -32.83 2.72 6.51
C ILE A 336 -32.57 4.14 6.98
N ASN A 337 -32.75 5.11 6.08
CA ASN A 337 -32.51 6.52 6.34
C ASN A 337 -33.80 7.27 6.73
N LYS A 338 -33.64 8.54 7.14
CA LYS A 338 -34.69 9.48 7.56
C LYS A 338 -35.41 9.09 8.86
N SER A 339 -34.69 8.51 9.81
CA SER A 339 -35.23 8.12 11.12
C SER A 339 -35.78 9.29 11.95
N ASP A 340 -35.36 10.52 11.65
CA ASP A 340 -35.92 11.75 12.20
C ASP A 340 -37.41 11.94 11.88
N LEU A 341 -37.90 11.33 10.79
CA LEU A 341 -39.31 11.41 10.38
C LEU A 341 -40.20 10.36 11.05
N PHE A 342 -39.64 9.42 11.82
CA PHE A 342 -40.42 8.31 12.38
C PHE A 342 -41.31 8.75 13.55
N ARG A 343 -41.03 9.90 14.18
CA ARG A 343 -41.81 10.47 15.30
C ARG A 343 -42.07 9.45 16.44
N GLY A 344 -41.09 8.61 16.76
CA GLY A 344 -41.17 7.57 17.79
C GLY A 344 -41.86 6.26 17.36
N GLN A 345 -42.20 6.12 16.08
CA GLN A 345 -42.80 4.92 15.51
C GLN A 345 -41.74 4.04 14.81
N ARG A 346 -42.14 2.84 14.38
CA ARG A 346 -41.31 1.97 13.53
C ARG A 346 -41.20 2.56 12.11
N PRO A 347 -40.13 2.26 11.35
CA PRO A 347 -40.05 2.63 9.94
C PRO A 347 -41.28 2.10 9.18
N ARG A 348 -41.78 2.89 8.22
CA ARG A 348 -42.85 2.45 7.30
C ARG A 348 -42.32 1.46 6.27
N PHE A 349 -41.01 1.48 6.03
CA PHE A 349 -40.31 0.49 5.23
C PHE A 349 -40.30 -0.87 5.93
N ASN A 350 -40.65 -1.94 5.20
CA ASN A 350 -40.73 -3.28 5.76
C ASN A 350 -39.36 -3.94 5.86
N ALA A 351 -38.64 -3.65 6.95
CA ALA A 351 -37.31 -4.21 7.21
C ALA A 351 -37.26 -5.75 7.23
N GLY A 352 -38.40 -6.43 7.47
CA GLY A 352 -38.47 -7.89 7.55
C GLY A 352 -38.24 -8.62 6.22
N GLN A 353 -38.28 -7.92 5.09
CA GLN A 353 -37.95 -8.48 3.77
C GLN A 353 -36.46 -8.35 3.41
N LEU A 354 -35.67 -7.66 4.23
CA LEU A 354 -34.25 -7.50 3.97
C LEU A 354 -33.51 -8.81 4.32
N PRO A 355 -32.54 -9.24 3.49
CA PRO A 355 -31.71 -10.42 3.78
C PRO A 355 -30.89 -10.34 5.07
N ALA A 356 -30.63 -9.13 5.57
CA ALA A 356 -29.91 -8.90 6.83
C ALA A 356 -30.50 -7.70 7.57
N ALA A 357 -30.29 -7.66 8.89
CA ALA A 357 -30.78 -6.58 9.74
C ALA A 357 -30.18 -5.21 9.30
N PRO A 358 -31.02 -4.21 8.99
CA PRO A 358 -30.54 -2.92 8.53
C PRO A 358 -30.03 -2.04 9.67
N VAL A 359 -29.18 -1.08 9.34
CA VAL A 359 -28.84 0.04 10.23
C VAL A 359 -29.83 1.17 10.03
N ILE A 360 -30.41 1.70 11.11
CA ILE A 360 -31.36 2.81 11.05
C ILE A 360 -30.63 4.11 11.35
N ILE A 361 -30.71 5.07 10.43
CA ILE A 361 -30.01 6.36 10.54
C ILE A 361 -30.91 7.54 10.18
N SER A 362 -30.47 8.73 10.57
CA SER A 362 -30.87 9.99 9.95
C SER A 362 -29.60 10.67 9.45
N ALA A 363 -29.37 10.66 8.13
CA ALA A 363 -28.25 11.37 7.54
C ALA A 363 -28.31 12.89 7.82
N MET A 364 -29.52 13.45 7.94
CA MET A 364 -29.72 14.88 8.21
C MET A 364 -29.34 15.28 9.64
N THR A 365 -29.81 14.52 10.64
CA THR A 365 -29.53 14.80 12.07
C THR A 365 -28.28 14.09 12.59
N ARG A 366 -27.69 13.21 11.79
CA ARG A 366 -26.54 12.35 12.09
C ARG A 366 -26.79 11.26 13.14
N LEU A 367 -28.05 11.04 13.52
CA LEU A 367 -28.44 9.95 14.41
C LEU A 367 -28.14 8.59 13.75
N GLY A 368 -27.58 7.64 14.51
CA GLY A 368 -27.25 6.29 14.03
C GLY A 368 -26.02 6.19 13.12
N LEU A 369 -25.37 7.32 12.77
CA LEU A 369 -24.14 7.26 11.95
C LEU A 369 -22.97 6.58 12.66
N ARG A 370 -22.92 6.62 13.99
CA ARG A 370 -21.92 5.86 14.76
C ARG A 370 -22.12 4.36 14.56
N ASP A 371 -23.35 3.89 14.72
CA ASP A 371 -23.70 2.48 14.57
C ASP A 371 -23.48 2.01 13.13
N LEU A 372 -23.73 2.87 12.13
CA LEU A 372 -23.39 2.60 10.74
C LEU A 372 -21.88 2.40 10.54
N LYS A 373 -21.05 3.24 11.15
CA LYS A 373 -19.59 3.12 11.08
C LYS A 373 -19.09 1.84 11.71
N GLU A 374 -19.64 1.48 12.87
CA GLU A 374 -19.31 0.23 13.57
C GLU A 374 -19.73 -0.97 12.71
N ARG A 375 -20.95 -0.95 12.15
CA ARG A 375 -21.43 -2.03 11.29
C ARG A 375 -20.64 -2.16 9.98
N ILE A 376 -20.16 -1.07 9.41
CA ILE A 376 -19.27 -1.11 8.24
C ILE A 376 -17.94 -1.79 8.62
N ALA A 377 -17.33 -1.39 9.73
CA ALA A 377 -16.08 -1.98 10.19
C ALA A 377 -16.24 -3.50 10.46
N ASP A 378 -17.30 -3.89 11.17
CA ASP A 378 -17.61 -5.29 11.46
C ASP A 378 -17.87 -6.09 10.19
N PHE A 379 -18.59 -5.52 9.22
CA PHE A 379 -18.91 -6.19 7.96
C PHE A 379 -17.66 -6.47 7.13
N VAL A 380 -16.71 -5.54 7.14
CA VAL A 380 -15.49 -5.61 6.35
C VAL A 380 -14.44 -6.51 7.00
N LEU A 381 -14.22 -6.35 8.30
CA LEU A 381 -13.11 -6.99 9.02
C LEU A 381 -13.55 -8.21 9.83
N GLY A 382 -14.85 -8.56 9.80
CA GLY A 382 -15.41 -9.63 10.62
C GLY A 382 -15.49 -9.30 12.12
N GLY A 383 -15.25 -8.03 12.51
CA GLY A 383 -15.25 -7.57 13.90
C GLY A 383 -14.33 -6.37 14.12
N ALA A 384 -13.83 -6.22 15.35
CA ALA A 384 -12.86 -5.19 15.69
C ALA A 384 -11.58 -5.35 14.87
N LEU A 385 -10.91 -4.23 14.54
CA LEU A 385 -9.57 -4.26 13.96
C LEU A 385 -8.68 -5.16 14.82
N PRO A 386 -8.01 -6.17 14.23
CA PRO A 386 -6.98 -6.88 14.96
C PRO A 386 -5.92 -5.88 15.43
N PRO A 387 -5.19 -6.22 16.51
CA PRO A 387 -4.08 -5.40 16.95
C PRO A 387 -3.19 -5.07 15.75
N LEU A 388 -2.94 -3.78 15.50
CA LEU A 388 -2.02 -3.33 14.45
C LEU A 388 -0.55 -3.51 14.86
N GLU A 389 -0.30 -4.50 15.72
CA GLU A 389 0.99 -4.85 16.29
C GLU A 389 1.50 -6.11 15.58
N GLY A 390 2.80 -6.14 15.27
CA GLY A 390 3.42 -7.27 14.56
C GLY A 390 3.47 -7.10 13.04
N ALA A 391 3.80 -8.19 12.36
CA ALA A 391 3.88 -8.23 10.90
C ALA A 391 2.47 -8.38 10.30
N ILE A 392 2.05 -7.40 9.50
CA ILE A 392 0.80 -7.44 8.74
C ILE A 392 1.14 -7.51 7.27
N ILE A 393 0.55 -8.46 6.57
CA ILE A 393 0.76 -8.66 5.14
C ILE A 393 -0.17 -7.72 4.36
N THR A 394 0.37 -6.88 3.50
CA THR A 394 -0.40 -5.89 2.72
C THR A 394 -0.46 -6.22 1.24
N ARG A 395 0.53 -6.96 0.73
CA ARG A 395 0.69 -7.25 -0.70
C ARG A 395 0.18 -8.64 -1.02
N GLU A 396 -0.51 -8.76 -2.15
CA GLU A 396 -0.98 -10.03 -2.67
C GLU A 396 0.17 -11.00 -2.98
N ARG A 397 1.29 -10.47 -3.49
CA ARG A 397 2.52 -11.24 -3.74
C ARG A 397 3.00 -11.98 -2.47
N HIS A 398 3.10 -11.27 -1.36
CA HIS A 398 3.51 -11.85 -0.08
C HIS A 398 2.53 -12.92 0.39
N ARG A 399 1.22 -12.67 0.26
CA ARG A 399 0.18 -13.64 0.62
C ARG A 399 0.35 -14.94 -0.17
N GLN A 400 0.55 -14.86 -1.48
CA GLN A 400 0.73 -16.04 -2.35
C GLN A 400 2.00 -16.82 -1.98
N LEU A 401 3.12 -16.15 -1.71
CA LEU A 401 4.36 -16.79 -1.29
C LEU A 401 4.24 -17.45 0.09
N LEU A 402 3.51 -16.83 1.02
CA LEU A 402 3.20 -17.43 2.33
C LEU A 402 2.24 -18.63 2.20
N GLU A 403 1.26 -18.59 1.31
CA GLU A 403 0.39 -19.74 1.00
C GLU A 403 1.19 -20.90 0.41
N ALA A 404 2.11 -20.62 -0.52
CA ALA A 404 3.03 -21.62 -1.06
C ALA A 404 3.93 -22.22 0.03
N THR A 405 4.46 -21.38 0.92
CA THR A 405 5.24 -21.80 2.10
C THR A 405 4.43 -22.72 3.00
N ALA A 406 3.19 -22.35 3.34
CA ALA A 406 2.31 -23.18 4.16
C ALA A 406 1.99 -24.53 3.49
N GLY A 407 1.77 -24.54 2.18
CA GLY A 407 1.56 -25.76 1.40
C GLY A 407 2.76 -26.71 1.42
N ALA A 408 3.98 -26.17 1.25
CA ALA A 408 5.22 -26.93 1.32
C ALA A 408 5.45 -27.50 2.73
N LEU A 409 5.26 -26.69 3.77
CA LEU A 409 5.35 -27.14 5.17
C LEU A 409 4.36 -28.26 5.51
N ALA A 410 3.11 -28.15 5.04
CA ALA A 410 2.10 -29.19 5.22
C ALA A 410 2.49 -30.50 4.52
N THR A 411 3.09 -30.41 3.34
CA THR A 411 3.58 -31.57 2.56
C THR A 411 4.77 -32.22 3.27
N ALA A 412 5.73 -31.43 3.77
CA ALA A 412 6.86 -31.90 4.57
C ALA A 412 6.40 -32.64 5.85
N GLN A 413 5.44 -32.07 6.58
CA GLN A 413 4.85 -32.74 7.76
C GLN A 413 4.19 -34.08 7.41
N GLN A 414 3.41 -34.11 6.33
CA GLN A 414 2.78 -35.34 5.87
C GLN A 414 3.85 -36.38 5.46
N GLY A 415 4.94 -35.92 4.85
CA GLY A 415 6.12 -36.73 4.53
C GLY A 415 6.70 -37.44 5.75
N LEU A 416 6.96 -36.69 6.82
CA LEU A 416 7.46 -37.22 8.09
C LEU A 416 6.49 -38.23 8.73
N ARG A 417 5.18 -37.97 8.68
CA ARG A 417 4.16 -38.82 9.30
C ARG A 417 3.95 -40.16 8.60
N VAL A 418 3.96 -40.16 7.27
CA VAL A 418 3.72 -41.38 6.46
C VAL A 418 5.03 -42.15 6.21
N GLY A 419 6.18 -41.57 6.57
CA GLY A 419 7.49 -42.16 6.30
C GLY A 419 7.84 -42.13 4.80
N LEU A 420 7.39 -41.09 4.09
CA LEU A 420 7.94 -40.78 2.77
C LEU A 420 9.43 -40.46 2.93
N GLY A 421 10.23 -40.71 1.90
CA GLY A 421 11.69 -40.54 1.98
C GLY A 421 12.08 -39.15 2.48
N VAL A 422 13.03 -39.10 3.42
CA VAL A 422 13.54 -37.86 4.05
C VAL A 422 14.05 -36.83 3.03
N GLU A 423 14.50 -37.29 1.86
CA GLU A 423 14.84 -36.45 0.70
C GLU A 423 13.66 -35.58 0.24
N LEU A 424 12.44 -36.13 0.17
CA LEU A 424 11.26 -35.35 -0.21
C LEU A 424 10.92 -34.29 0.83
N VAL A 425 11.12 -34.60 2.11
CA VAL A 425 10.95 -33.62 3.20
C VAL A 425 11.95 -32.48 3.02
N ALA A 426 13.22 -32.78 2.75
CA ALA A 426 14.24 -31.77 2.51
C ALA A 426 13.89 -30.86 1.33
N GLU A 427 13.44 -31.40 0.20
CA GLU A 427 13.02 -30.61 -0.97
C GLU A 427 11.87 -29.65 -0.65
N GLU A 428 10.84 -30.11 0.08
CA GLU A 428 9.72 -29.24 0.47
C GLU A 428 10.16 -28.12 1.41
N LEU A 429 11.09 -28.39 2.34
CA LEU A 429 11.66 -27.35 3.20
C LEU A 429 12.50 -26.34 2.41
N ARG A 430 13.24 -26.77 1.38
CA ARG A 430 13.95 -25.85 0.48
C ARG A 430 12.98 -25.01 -0.35
N ALA A 431 11.87 -25.57 -0.82
CA ALA A 431 10.83 -24.83 -1.52
C ALA A 431 10.16 -23.78 -0.62
N ALA A 432 9.91 -24.11 0.65
CA ALA A 432 9.41 -23.17 1.66
C ALA A 432 10.40 -22.03 1.90
N LEU A 433 11.70 -22.34 2.06
CA LEU A 433 12.75 -21.33 2.19
C LEU A 433 12.83 -20.44 0.96
N SER A 434 12.75 -21.01 -0.25
CA SER A 434 12.81 -20.23 -1.48
C SER A 434 11.67 -19.21 -1.56
N SER A 435 10.44 -19.66 -1.30
CA SER A 435 9.24 -18.81 -1.26
C SER A 435 9.36 -17.66 -0.26
N LEU A 436 9.93 -17.91 0.93
CA LEU A 436 10.18 -16.87 1.93
C LEU A 436 11.30 -15.91 1.50
N GLY A 437 12.32 -16.42 0.81
CA GLY A 437 13.46 -15.65 0.30
C GLY A 437 13.05 -14.67 -0.80
N GLU A 438 12.05 -15.02 -1.61
CA GLU A 438 11.45 -14.12 -2.59
C GLU A 438 10.72 -12.93 -1.95
N ILE A 439 10.23 -13.05 -0.71
CA ILE A 439 9.56 -11.94 -0.02
C ILE A 439 10.58 -10.87 0.41
N THR A 440 11.66 -11.29 1.07
CA THR A 440 12.75 -10.40 1.52
C THR A 440 13.64 -9.95 0.35
N GLY A 441 13.68 -10.73 -0.73
CA GLY A 441 14.55 -10.45 -1.84
C GLY A 441 15.95 -11.06 -1.71
N ASP A 442 16.10 -12.11 -0.90
CA ASP A 442 17.34 -12.90 -0.82
C ASP A 442 17.48 -13.83 -2.04
N GLU A 443 16.36 -14.26 -2.61
CA GLU A 443 16.27 -15.06 -3.83
C GLU A 443 15.43 -14.28 -4.85
N ILE A 444 16.06 -13.66 -5.85
CA ILE A 444 15.39 -12.75 -6.79
C ILE A 444 15.63 -13.14 -8.24
N VAL A 445 14.55 -13.05 -9.03
CA VAL A 445 14.59 -12.96 -10.49
C VAL A 445 14.56 -11.50 -10.92
N GLU A 446 15.49 -11.08 -11.79
CA GLU A 446 15.66 -9.66 -12.19
C GLU A 446 14.38 -9.03 -12.74
N ASP A 447 13.58 -9.78 -13.51
CA ASP A 447 12.30 -9.34 -14.06
C ASP A 447 11.26 -8.96 -12.99
N LEU A 448 11.32 -9.58 -11.80
CA LEU A 448 10.42 -9.27 -10.68
C LEU A 448 10.69 -7.87 -10.12
N LEU A 449 11.97 -7.47 -10.05
CA LEU A 449 12.34 -6.14 -9.59
C LEU A 449 11.75 -5.06 -10.48
N ASP A 450 11.80 -5.26 -11.80
CA ASP A 450 11.28 -4.29 -12.75
C ASP A 450 9.77 -4.10 -12.58
N ILE A 451 9.00 -5.17 -12.33
CA ILE A 451 7.56 -5.09 -12.06
C ILE A 451 7.30 -4.32 -10.76
N VAL A 452 8.00 -4.64 -9.68
CA VAL A 452 7.80 -4.00 -8.37
C VAL A 452 8.09 -2.50 -8.44
N PHE A 453 9.22 -2.10 -9.03
CA PHE A 453 9.63 -0.70 -9.05
C PHE A 453 8.92 0.14 -10.13
N GLN A 454 8.32 -0.47 -11.15
CA GLN A 454 7.49 0.25 -12.12
C GLN A 454 6.24 0.88 -11.50
N GLU A 455 5.73 0.35 -10.39
CA GLU A 455 4.57 0.91 -9.67
C GLU A 455 4.90 2.18 -8.85
N PHE A 456 6.20 2.52 -8.71
CA PHE A 456 6.65 3.67 -7.94
C PHE A 456 6.60 4.96 -8.75
N CYS A 457 6.59 6.11 -8.07
CA CYS A 457 6.76 7.40 -8.74
C CYS A 457 8.22 7.61 -9.19
N ILE A 458 8.42 8.40 -10.24
CA ILE A 458 9.73 8.92 -10.63
C ILE A 458 10.26 9.84 -9.52
N GLY A 459 11.56 9.74 -9.20
CA GLY A 459 12.20 10.53 -8.12
C GLY A 459 12.21 9.86 -6.75
N LYS A 460 11.77 8.60 -6.71
CA LYS A 460 11.96 7.65 -5.62
C LYS A 460 12.46 6.33 -6.13
#